data_AF-A0A433SQT6-F1
#
_entry.id   AF-A0A433SQT6-F1
#
_cell.length_a   1.000
_cell.length_b   1.000
_cell.length_c   1.000
_cell.angle_alpha   90.00
_cell.angle_beta   90.00
_cell.angle_gamma   90.00
#
_symmetry.space_group_name_H-M   'P 1'
#
loop_
_entity.id
_entity.type
_entity.pdbx_description
1 polymer ?
#
loop_
_entity_poly.entity_id
_entity_poly.type
_entity_poly.pdbx_seq_one_letter_code
_entity_poly.pdbx_strand_id
1 'polypeptide(L)'
;MNVASHISVDLDLHRGIIFFVFICLQYLAVLCAPPELEMDPVTPIYGYPYFVMCTLKVDRMDKRSLARPVEFELLEKRKKCVVTDWSYCLIPPASPPLWSCGCSSRTEDGSDAIYRFYFNIQNIDDSYRAEQVKIKMGTIELIKQMTIV
;
A
#
# COMPACT_ATOMS: atom_id res chain seq x y z
N MET A 1 32.86 16.52 55.15
CA MET A 1 32.90 16.17 53.72
C MET A 1 31.65 15.37 53.40
N ASN A 2 30.72 15.95 52.64
CA ASN A 2 29.38 15.40 52.37
C ASN A 2 29.45 14.42 51.19
N VAL A 3 29.44 13.12 51.47
CA VAL A 3 29.49 12.05 50.45
C VAL A 3 28.10 11.82 49.80
N ALA A 4 27.03 12.24 50.45
CA ALA A 4 25.65 11.99 50.00
C ALA A 4 25.22 12.81 48.76
N SER A 5 25.81 13.98 48.51
CA SER A 5 25.39 14.84 47.39
C SER A 5 25.88 14.31 46.03
N HIS A 6 27.05 13.66 45.98
CA HIS A 6 27.62 13.14 44.74
C HIS A 6 26.83 11.94 44.16
N ILE A 7 26.28 11.08 45.03
CA ILE A 7 25.54 9.89 44.60
C ILE A 7 24.17 10.26 43.99
N SER A 8 23.56 11.36 44.42
CA SER A 8 22.24 11.80 43.90
C SER A 8 22.31 12.30 42.45
N VAL A 9 23.40 13.00 42.08
CA VAL A 9 23.56 13.59 40.75
C VAL A 9 23.81 12.51 39.68
N ASP A 10 24.55 11.46 40.01
CA ASP A 10 24.81 10.34 39.08
C ASP A 10 23.54 9.55 38.75
N LEU A 11 22.62 9.39 39.70
CA LEU A 11 21.37 8.66 39.50
C LEU A 11 20.37 9.43 38.61
N ASP A 12 20.32 10.75 38.73
CA ASP A 12 19.45 11.60 37.89
C ASP A 12 19.99 11.73 36.46
N LEU A 13 21.32 11.80 36.28
CA LEU A 13 21.95 11.79 34.96
C LEU A 13 21.72 10.45 34.23
N HIS A 14 21.84 9.33 34.95
CA HIS A 14 21.63 8.00 34.36
C HIS A 14 20.19 7.80 33.90
N ARG A 15 19.21 8.24 34.70
CA ARG A 15 17.78 8.21 34.32
C ARG A 15 17.50 9.10 33.11
N GLY A 16 18.13 10.27 33.03
CA GLY A 16 18.02 11.17 31.88
C GLY A 16 18.56 10.56 30.58
N ILE A 17 19.71 9.88 30.64
CA ILE A 17 20.31 9.20 29.48
C ILE A 17 19.42 8.04 29.01
N ILE A 18 18.93 7.20 29.92
CA ILE A 18 18.03 6.09 29.57
C ILE A 18 16.77 6.61 28.87
N PHE A 19 16.16 7.68 29.41
CA PHE A 19 14.98 8.29 28.82
C PHE A 19 15.25 8.86 27.42
N PHE A 20 16.37 9.54 27.24
CA PHE A 20 16.78 10.08 25.93
C PHE A 20 17.03 8.96 24.90
N VAL A 21 17.74 7.90 25.29
CA VAL A 21 17.97 6.72 24.42
C VAL A 21 16.66 6.07 24.03
N PHE A 22 15.70 5.95 24.96
CA PHE A 22 14.39 5.37 24.69
C PHE A 22 13.61 6.20 23.66
N ILE A 23 13.63 7.53 23.79
CA ILE A 23 13.03 8.44 22.79
C ILE A 23 13.71 8.24 21.43
N CYS A 24 15.05 8.29 21.37
CA CYS A 24 15.78 8.11 20.12
C CYS A 24 15.44 6.76 19.45
N LEU A 25 15.33 5.68 20.22
CA LEU A 25 14.95 4.36 19.70
C LEU A 25 13.53 4.34 19.15
N GLN A 26 12.57 5.00 19.81
CA GLN A 26 11.21 5.12 19.29
C GLN A 26 11.14 5.93 18.00
N TYR A 27 11.87 7.05 17.90
CA TYR A 27 11.95 7.83 16.66
C TYR A 27 12.63 7.06 15.53
N LEU A 28 13.69 6.30 15.82
CA LEU A 28 14.35 5.45 14.84
C LEU A 28 13.42 4.36 14.31
N ALA A 29 12.59 3.78 15.18
CA ALA A 29 11.60 2.77 14.80
C ALA A 29 10.53 3.34 13.85
N VAL A 30 10.06 4.58 14.08
CA VAL A 30 9.10 5.25 13.20
C VAL A 30 9.70 5.57 11.83
N LEU A 31 10.99 5.92 11.79
CA LEU A 31 11.71 6.20 10.53
C LEU A 31 12.05 4.93 9.74
N CYS A 32 12.18 3.79 10.42
CA CYS A 32 12.46 2.48 9.80
C CYS A 32 11.21 1.63 9.58
N ALA A 33 10.00 2.17 9.81
CA ALA A 33 8.78 1.43 9.53
C ALA A 33 8.74 1.06 8.03
N PRO A 34 8.46 -0.21 7.69
CA PRO A 34 8.37 -0.63 6.30
C PRO A 34 7.22 0.13 5.61
N PRO A 35 7.33 0.40 4.30
CA PRO A 35 6.23 0.97 3.54
C PRO A 35 5.00 0.06 3.63
N GLU A 36 3.84 0.67 3.86
CA GLU A 36 2.56 -0.02 3.97
C GLU A 36 1.74 0.18 2.69
N LEU A 37 1.01 -0.88 2.31
CA LEU A 37 0.05 -0.84 1.21
C LEU A 37 -1.35 -0.67 1.79
N GLU A 38 -2.09 0.31 1.27
CA GLU A 38 -3.51 0.49 1.54
C GLU A 38 -4.29 0.51 0.23
N MET A 39 -5.41 -0.19 0.18
CA MET A 39 -6.29 -0.22 -0.99
C MET A 39 -7.66 0.37 -0.66
N ASP A 40 -8.10 1.36 -1.42
CA ASP A 40 -9.46 1.89 -1.32
C ASP A 40 -10.50 0.89 -1.87
N PRO A 41 -11.80 1.07 -1.54
CA PRO A 41 -12.87 0.32 -2.18
C PRO A 41 -12.82 0.43 -3.71
N VAL A 42 -13.20 -0.66 -4.36
CA VAL A 42 -13.25 -0.78 -5.81
C VAL A 42 -14.47 -0.03 -6.33
N THR A 43 -14.26 0.89 -7.28
CA THR A 43 -15.32 1.73 -7.84
C THR A 43 -15.62 1.34 -9.29
N PRO A 44 -16.88 1.08 -9.68
CA PRO A 44 -17.26 0.89 -11.07
C PRO A 44 -16.96 2.13 -11.93
N ILE A 45 -16.52 1.93 -13.17
CA ILE A 45 -16.25 3.04 -14.08
C ILE A 45 -17.52 3.38 -14.87
N TYR A 46 -17.97 4.64 -14.78
CA TYR A 46 -19.12 5.13 -15.53
C TYR A 46 -18.90 5.00 -17.05
N GLY A 47 -19.90 4.46 -17.75
CA GLY A 47 -19.82 4.19 -19.20
C GLY A 47 -19.10 2.89 -19.56
N TYR A 48 -18.54 2.16 -18.59
CA TYR A 48 -17.76 0.94 -18.80
C TYR A 48 -18.20 -0.16 -17.81
N PRO A 49 -19.32 -0.87 -18.07
CA PRO A 49 -19.99 -1.75 -17.09
C PRO A 49 -19.17 -2.96 -16.62
N TYR A 50 -18.06 -3.26 -17.29
CA TYR A 50 -17.18 -4.37 -16.99
C TYR A 50 -15.90 -3.95 -16.29
N PHE A 51 -15.71 -2.65 -16.10
CA PHE A 51 -14.49 -2.11 -15.54
C PHE A 51 -14.70 -1.55 -14.16
N VAL A 52 -13.70 -1.80 -13.34
CA VAL A 52 -13.58 -1.23 -12.02
C VAL A 52 -12.22 -0.59 -11.84
N MET A 53 -12.20 0.43 -10.98
CA MET A 53 -11.01 1.13 -10.57
C MET A 53 -10.71 0.78 -9.11
N CYS A 54 -9.44 0.53 -8.82
CA CYS A 54 -8.91 0.40 -7.46
C CYS A 54 -7.86 1.49 -7.26
N THR A 55 -7.87 2.14 -6.10
CA THR A 55 -6.78 3.02 -5.69
C THR A 55 -5.92 2.29 -4.67
N LEU A 56 -4.62 2.20 -4.93
CA LEU A 56 -3.62 1.69 -4.01
C LEU A 56 -2.78 2.87 -3.54
N LYS A 57 -2.86 3.19 -2.26
CA LYS A 57 -1.98 4.13 -1.60
C LYS A 57 -0.78 3.38 -1.02
N VAL A 58 0.41 3.94 -1.22
CA VAL A 58 1.62 3.42 -0.61
C VAL A 58 2.27 4.51 0.22
N ASP A 59 2.31 4.29 1.53
CA ASP A 59 2.87 5.24 2.50
C ASP A 59 4.40 5.16 2.51
N ARG A 60 5.06 6.32 2.69
CA ARG A 60 6.51 6.46 2.91
C ARG A 60 7.37 5.64 1.95
N MET A 61 7.23 5.89 0.65
CA MET A 61 8.07 5.22 -0.34
C MET A 61 9.43 5.90 -0.53
N ASP A 62 10.50 5.11 -0.55
CA ASP A 62 11.71 5.48 -1.27
C ASP A 62 11.35 5.65 -2.75
N LYS A 63 11.64 6.82 -3.33
CA LYS A 63 11.39 7.12 -4.74
C LYS A 63 11.96 6.07 -5.70
N ARG A 64 13.00 5.34 -5.28
CA ARG A 64 13.59 4.21 -6.04
C ARG A 64 12.71 2.96 -6.08
N SER A 65 11.81 2.79 -5.11
CA SER A 65 10.88 1.65 -5.01
C SER A 65 9.61 1.84 -5.83
N LEU A 66 9.38 3.04 -6.39
CA LEU A 66 8.18 3.42 -7.13
C LEU A 66 8.02 2.75 -8.52
N ALA A 67 9.05 2.06 -9.02
CA ALA A 67 9.09 1.48 -10.37
C ALA A 67 8.97 -0.06 -10.38
N ARG A 68 8.27 -0.65 -9.41
CA ARG A 68 8.11 -2.11 -9.32
C ARG A 68 6.79 -2.55 -9.96
N PRO A 69 6.77 -3.69 -10.69
CA PRO A 69 5.51 -4.27 -11.14
C PRO A 69 4.63 -4.58 -9.94
N VAL A 70 3.32 -4.39 -10.11
CA VAL A 70 2.32 -4.72 -9.08
C VAL A 70 1.56 -5.96 -9.53
N GLU A 71 1.58 -6.99 -8.69
CA GLU A 71 0.89 -8.25 -8.92
C GLU A 71 -0.43 -8.26 -8.16
N PHE A 72 -1.52 -8.62 -8.85
CA PHE A 72 -2.84 -8.80 -8.29
C PHE A 72 -3.27 -10.26 -8.43
N GLU A 73 -3.74 -10.86 -7.35
CA GLU A 73 -4.24 -12.23 -7.30
C GLU A 73 -5.60 -12.29 -6.62
N LEU A 74 -6.62 -12.74 -7.33
CA LEU A 74 -7.89 -13.16 -6.75
C LEU A 74 -7.71 -14.55 -6.14
N LEU A 75 -7.81 -14.65 -4.82
CA LEU A 75 -7.42 -15.84 -4.07
C LEU A 75 -8.36 -17.04 -4.31
N GLU A 76 -9.67 -16.83 -4.36
CA GLU A 76 -10.66 -17.89 -4.57
C GLU A 76 -10.73 -18.28 -6.04
N LYS A 77 -10.82 -17.29 -6.94
CA LYS A 77 -10.86 -17.53 -8.40
C LYS A 77 -9.52 -17.95 -8.98
N ARG A 78 -8.42 -17.86 -8.21
CA ARG A 78 -7.04 -18.17 -8.61
C ARG A 78 -6.62 -17.46 -9.90
N LYS A 79 -7.09 -16.23 -10.09
CA LYS A 79 -6.74 -15.42 -11.26
C LYS A 79 -5.66 -14.42 -10.86
N LYS A 80 -4.63 -14.32 -11.69
CA LYS A 80 -3.52 -13.39 -11.47
C LYS A 80 -3.38 -12.47 -12.65
N CYS A 81 -3.04 -11.22 -12.38
CA CYS A 81 -2.57 -10.31 -13.40
C CYS A 81 -1.46 -9.42 -12.84
N VAL A 82 -0.59 -8.95 -13.73
CA VAL A 82 0.56 -8.13 -13.36
C VAL A 82 0.51 -6.84 -14.16
N VAL A 83 0.70 -5.71 -13.47
CA VAL A 83 0.83 -4.40 -14.08
C VAL A 83 2.31 -4.07 -14.14
N THR A 84 2.88 -4.15 -15.34
CA THR A 84 4.31 -3.87 -15.59
C THR A 84 4.54 -2.53 -16.27
N ASP A 85 3.51 -1.97 -16.91
CA ASP A 85 3.61 -0.74 -17.70
C ASP A 85 2.89 0.42 -17.01
N TRP A 86 3.57 1.57 -16.96
CA TRP A 86 3.14 2.80 -16.30
C TRP A 86 2.45 3.75 -17.27
N SER A 87 1.90 3.20 -18.34
CA SER A 87 1.26 3.94 -19.41
C SER A 87 -0.20 4.26 -19.04
N TYR A 88 -0.51 5.55 -19.19
CA TYR A 88 -1.85 6.11 -19.02
C TYR A 88 -2.75 5.58 -20.13
N CYS A 89 -3.76 4.76 -19.80
CA CYS A 89 -4.85 4.48 -20.74
C CYS A 89 -6.06 5.31 -20.33
N LEU A 90 -6.41 6.28 -21.18
CA LEU A 90 -7.62 7.09 -21.08
C LEU A 90 -8.90 6.24 -21.20
N ILE A 91 -8.79 5.14 -21.94
CA ILE A 91 -9.90 4.27 -22.32
C ILE A 91 -9.38 2.83 -22.27
N PRO A 92 -10.02 1.94 -21.51
CA PRO A 92 -9.63 0.54 -21.53
C PRO A 92 -9.99 -0.11 -22.89
N PRO A 93 -9.26 -1.16 -23.31
CA PRO A 93 -9.47 -1.77 -24.62
C PRO A 93 -10.91 -2.29 -24.78
N ALA A 94 -11.47 -2.15 -25.99
CA ALA A 94 -12.88 -2.42 -26.29
C ALA A 94 -13.33 -3.89 -26.07
N SER A 95 -12.40 -4.84 -25.91
CA SER A 95 -12.70 -6.26 -25.68
C SER A 95 -11.55 -6.96 -24.94
N PRO A 96 -11.38 -6.74 -23.62
CA PRO A 96 -10.29 -7.37 -22.88
C PRO A 96 -10.60 -8.86 -22.60
N PRO A 97 -9.56 -9.70 -22.45
CA PRO A 97 -9.74 -11.06 -21.96
C PRO A 97 -10.33 -11.07 -20.53
N LEU A 98 -10.94 -12.21 -20.15
CA LEU A 98 -11.36 -12.57 -18.79
C LEU A 98 -10.29 -12.13 -17.76
N TRP A 99 -10.68 -11.43 -16.69
CA TRP A 99 -9.78 -10.83 -15.67
C TRP A 99 -8.43 -10.37 -16.23
N SER A 100 -8.37 -9.11 -16.61
CA SER A 100 -7.14 -8.48 -17.09
C SER A 100 -6.83 -7.23 -16.30
N CYS A 101 -5.54 -7.05 -16.04
CA CYS A 101 -4.96 -5.79 -15.61
C CYS A 101 -4.98 -4.86 -16.83
N GLY A 102 -5.85 -3.84 -16.82
CA GLY A 102 -6.05 -2.94 -17.94
C GLY A 102 -4.89 -1.94 -18.08
N CYS A 103 -4.72 -1.08 -17.08
CA CYS A 103 -3.67 -0.06 -17.05
C CYS A 103 -3.51 0.50 -15.63
N SER A 104 -2.53 1.38 -15.44
CA SER A 104 -2.37 2.13 -14.19
C SER A 104 -2.10 3.62 -14.41
N SER A 105 -2.44 4.44 -13.41
CA SER A 105 -1.99 5.84 -13.32
C SER A 105 -1.41 6.12 -11.94
N ARG A 106 -0.52 7.12 -11.85
CA ARG A 106 0.13 7.52 -10.61
C ARG A 106 -0.02 9.01 -10.37
N THR A 107 -0.32 9.38 -9.13
CA THR A 107 -0.20 10.75 -8.64
C THR A 107 0.65 10.75 -7.38
N GLU A 108 1.53 11.73 -7.26
CA GLU A 108 2.33 11.96 -6.05
C GLU A 108 1.58 12.96 -5.18
N ASP A 109 1.39 12.63 -3.90
CA ASP A 109 0.79 13.52 -2.90
C ASP A 109 1.70 13.58 -1.66
N GLY A 110 2.60 14.56 -1.62
CA GLY A 110 3.60 14.67 -0.56
C GLY A 110 4.60 13.51 -0.55
N SER A 111 4.60 12.72 0.53
CA SER A 111 5.41 11.50 0.68
C SER A 111 4.76 10.26 0.07
N ASP A 112 3.50 10.37 -0.33
CA ASP A 112 2.66 9.23 -0.63
C ASP A 112 2.57 9.05 -2.15
N ALA A 113 2.60 7.79 -2.58
CA ALA A 113 2.34 7.43 -3.95
C ALA A 113 0.93 6.83 -4.05
N ILE A 114 0.08 7.47 -4.84
CA ILE A 114 -1.28 7.02 -5.10
C ILE A 114 -1.29 6.41 -6.50
N TYR A 115 -1.62 5.13 -6.57
CA TYR A 115 -1.76 4.38 -7.82
C TYR A 115 -3.23 4.09 -8.07
N ARG A 116 -3.69 4.27 -9.31
CA ARG A 116 -5.01 3.81 -9.75
C ARG A 116 -4.84 2.68 -10.73
N PHE A 117 -5.50 1.56 -10.48
CA PHE A 117 -5.50 0.37 -11.31
C PHE A 117 -6.88 0.14 -11.88
N TYR A 118 -6.93 -0.30 -13.13
CA TYR A 118 -8.17 -0.56 -13.83
C TYR A 118 -8.26 -2.04 -14.17
N PHE A 119 -9.33 -2.71 -13.72
CA PHE A 119 -9.56 -4.14 -13.92
C PHE A 119 -10.81 -4.38 -14.77
N ASN A 120 -10.76 -5.38 -15.64
CA ASN A 120 -11.97 -5.93 -16.24
C ASN A 120 -12.48 -7.11 -15.41
N ILE A 121 -13.67 -6.98 -14.83
CA ILE A 121 -14.34 -8.04 -14.05
C ILE A 121 -15.51 -8.72 -14.79
N GLN A 122 -15.83 -8.30 -16.03
CA GLN A 122 -16.84 -8.83 -16.98
C GLN A 122 -18.28 -8.94 -16.49
N ASN A 123 -18.53 -9.26 -15.25
CA ASN A 123 -19.83 -9.25 -14.63
C ASN A 123 -19.61 -8.89 -13.18
N ILE A 124 -20.03 -7.68 -12.78
CA ILE A 124 -20.00 -7.26 -11.38
C ILE A 124 -21.12 -8.01 -10.64
N ASP A 125 -20.96 -9.31 -10.51
CA ASP A 125 -21.86 -10.15 -9.72
C ASP A 125 -21.38 -10.23 -8.28
N ASP A 126 -22.25 -10.71 -7.39
CA ASP A 126 -21.96 -10.83 -5.96
C ASP A 126 -20.77 -11.77 -5.68
N SER A 127 -20.36 -12.61 -6.64
CA SER A 127 -19.22 -13.51 -6.47
C SER A 127 -17.87 -12.78 -6.42
N TYR A 128 -17.80 -11.54 -6.91
CA TYR A 128 -16.61 -10.69 -6.78
C TYR A 128 -16.61 -9.83 -5.51
N ARG A 129 -17.76 -9.60 -4.87
CA ARG A 129 -17.88 -8.78 -3.64
C ARG A 129 -17.35 -9.50 -2.39
N ALA A 130 -17.34 -10.83 -2.42
CA ALA A 130 -16.77 -11.67 -1.35
C ALA A 130 -15.28 -12.02 -1.57
N GLU A 131 -14.77 -11.80 -2.79
CA GLU A 131 -13.44 -12.23 -3.20
C GLU A 131 -12.34 -11.46 -2.45
N GLN A 132 -11.31 -12.18 -2.00
CA GLN A 132 -10.09 -11.55 -1.48
C GLN A 132 -9.08 -11.32 -2.60
N VAL A 133 -8.54 -10.10 -2.64
CA VAL A 133 -7.43 -9.74 -3.53
C VAL A 133 -6.14 -9.68 -2.72
N LYS A 134 -5.15 -10.46 -3.16
CA LYS A 134 -3.76 -10.32 -2.74
C LYS A 134 -3.05 -9.38 -3.70
N ILE A 135 -2.43 -8.35 -3.15
CA ILE A 135 -1.68 -7.33 -3.86
C ILE A 135 -0.23 -7.44 -3.41
N LYS A 136 0.70 -7.50 -4.36
CA LYS A 136 2.12 -7.59 -4.06
C LYS A 136 2.89 -6.56 -4.87
N MET A 137 3.72 -5.79 -4.17
CA MET A 137 4.61 -4.79 -4.76
C MET A 137 6.02 -5.00 -4.22
N GLY A 138 6.83 -5.76 -4.97
CA GLY A 138 8.15 -6.21 -4.50
C GLY A 138 8.06 -7.11 -3.27
N THR A 139 8.55 -6.62 -2.13
CA THR A 139 8.54 -7.34 -0.84
C THR A 139 7.33 -7.03 0.03
N ILE A 140 6.52 -6.04 -0.35
CA ILE A 140 5.35 -5.62 0.41
C ILE A 140 4.13 -6.36 -0.14
N GLU A 141 3.28 -6.84 0.77
CA GLU A 141 2.03 -7.51 0.41
C GLU A 141 0.85 -7.02 1.25
N LEU A 142 -0.32 -6.99 0.63
CA LEU A 142 -1.60 -6.71 1.27
C LEU A 142 -2.61 -7.76 0.81
N ILE A 143 -3.39 -8.29 1.74
CA ILE A 143 -4.58 -9.09 1.44
C ILE A 143 -5.78 -8.28 1.92
N LYS A 144 -6.70 -7.96 1.01
CA LYS A 144 -7.90 -7.19 1.32
C LYS A 144 -9.11 -7.81 0.64
N GLN A 145 -10.26 -7.73 1.30
CA GLN A 145 -11.53 -8.09 0.67
C GLN A 145 -11.88 -7.06 -0.40
N MET A 146 -12.34 -7.51 -1.55
CA MET A 146 -12.72 -6.64 -2.65
C MET A 146 -14.12 -6.06 -2.40
N THR A 147 -14.17 -4.89 -1.78
CA THR A 147 -15.42 -4.14 -1.60
C THR A 147 -15.73 -3.33 -2.84
N ILE A 148 -16.82 -3.63 -3.54
CA ILE A 148 -17.31 -2.85 -4.70
C ILE A 148 -18.41 -1.90 -4.23
N VAL A 149 -18.23 -0.59 -4.44
CA VAL A 149 -19.17 0.47 -4.02
C VAL A 149 -20.10 0.88 -5.15
#